data_AF-A0A9Q3GZ81-F1
#
_entry.id   AF-A0A9Q3GZ81-F1
#
_cell.length_a   1.000
_cell.length_b   1.000
_cell.length_c   1.000
_cell.angle_alpha   90.00
_cell.angle_beta   90.00
_cell.angle_gamma   90.00
#
_symmetry.space_group_name_H-M   'P 1'
#
loop_
_entity.id
_entity.type
_entity.pdbx_description
1 polymer ?
#
loop_
_entity_poly.entity_id
_entity_poly.type
_entity_poly.pdbx_seq_one_letter_code
_entity_poly.pdbx_strand_id
1 'polypeptide(L)'
;MVSESPHPITNLETPISSCKPDHMTTDLLLNFTFFQLNCHNQYDSTMSFVTTELTHMALLLQEPWINPYNGLPPTHLNWHRYIPQTATNICNVKPRACIYINRSIPTHHIHSTPSDTNLMCCITINNLHPTIPCLTLLSVYKTPQSSMDYHTSKCGSTECPTETHQPSS
;
A
#
# COMPACT_ATOMS: atom_id res chain seq x y z
N MET A 1 54.40 57.11 39.11
CA MET A 1 54.16 57.78 37.81
C MET A 1 53.21 56.89 37.02
N VAL A 2 51.91 57.22 37.11
CA VAL A 2 51.01 57.52 35.96
C VAL A 2 50.86 56.30 35.03
N SER A 3 49.89 55.39 35.23
CA SER A 3 48.44 55.52 35.01
C SER A 3 48.07 55.82 33.57
N GLU A 4 47.53 54.82 32.86
CA GLU A 4 46.51 54.87 31.80
C GLU A 4 46.41 53.47 31.19
N SER A 5 45.30 52.91 30.73
CA SER A 5 43.86 53.00 30.97
C SER A 5 43.31 51.89 30.04
N PRO A 6 42.34 51.05 30.44
CA PRO A 6 41.74 50.06 29.56
C PRO A 6 40.65 50.73 28.71
N HIS A 7 40.71 50.57 27.38
CA HIS A 7 39.63 51.02 26.51
C HIS A 7 38.70 49.87 26.07
N PRO A 8 37.38 50.12 26.07
CA PRO A 8 36.32 49.13 25.92
C PRO A 8 35.85 49.03 24.47
N ILE A 9 35.36 47.86 24.03
CA ILE A 9 34.52 47.78 22.84
C ILE A 9 33.35 46.81 23.10
N THR A 10 32.28 47.42 23.59
CA THR A 10 30.85 47.22 23.25
C THR A 10 30.34 45.83 22.87
N ASN A 11 29.42 45.34 23.72
CA ASN A 11 28.30 44.49 23.34
C ASN A 11 27.62 45.04 22.08
N LEU A 12 27.57 44.24 21.03
CA LEU A 12 26.60 44.41 19.96
C LEU A 12 25.84 43.09 19.81
N GLU A 13 24.78 42.97 20.60
CA GLU A 13 23.65 42.12 20.25
C GLU A 13 23.21 42.51 18.83
N THR A 14 23.31 41.56 17.91
CA THR A 14 22.61 41.61 16.63
C THR A 14 21.84 40.31 16.45
N PRO A 15 20.70 40.39 15.77
CA PRO A 15 19.50 39.69 16.19
C PRO A 15 19.52 38.24 15.76
N ILE A 16 18.74 37.45 16.49
CA ILE A 16 18.21 36.15 16.07
C ILE A 16 17.70 36.30 14.63
N SER A 17 18.52 35.95 13.65
CA SER A 17 18.04 35.64 12.31
C SER A 17 17.34 34.30 12.45
N SER A 18 16.06 34.40 12.82
CA SER A 18 15.09 33.36 12.58
C SER A 18 15.24 33.00 11.12
N CYS A 19 15.92 31.88 10.84
CA CYS A 19 15.76 31.18 9.60
C CYS A 19 14.26 30.85 9.55
N LYS A 20 13.49 31.75 8.95
CA LYS A 20 12.18 31.42 8.43
C LYS A 20 12.42 30.13 7.65
N PRO A 21 11.68 29.04 7.93
CA PRO A 21 11.70 27.91 7.01
C PRO A 21 11.40 28.52 5.65
N ASP A 22 12.34 28.35 4.72
CA ASP A 22 12.12 28.69 3.34
C ASP A 22 10.75 28.12 3.00
N HIS A 23 9.86 29.04 2.64
CA HIS A 23 8.56 28.76 2.09
C HIS A 23 8.86 28.15 0.71
N MET A 24 9.41 26.93 0.71
CA MET A 24 9.61 26.12 -0.47
C MET A 24 8.21 25.81 -0.96
N THR A 25 7.74 26.71 -1.83
CA THR A 25 6.80 26.42 -2.90
C THR A 25 5.61 25.57 -2.46
N THR A 26 4.74 26.19 -1.68
CA THR A 26 3.36 25.75 -1.39
C THR A 26 2.45 25.65 -2.62
N ASP A 27 2.93 25.92 -3.84
CA ASP A 27 2.06 26.17 -5.01
C ASP A 27 2.41 25.40 -6.29
N LEU A 28 3.37 24.46 -6.29
CA LEU A 28 3.38 23.45 -7.33
C LEU A 28 2.34 22.41 -6.93
N LEU A 29 1.11 22.59 -7.42
CA LEU A 29 0.02 21.61 -7.36
C LEU A 29 0.60 20.20 -7.30
N LEU A 30 0.63 19.58 -6.12
CA LEU A 30 0.92 18.16 -6.01
C LEU A 30 -0.26 17.47 -6.67
N ASN A 31 -0.12 17.13 -7.96
CA ASN A 31 -1.12 16.37 -8.67
C ASN A 31 -1.12 14.96 -8.08
N PHE A 32 -2.07 14.71 -7.19
CA PHE A 32 -2.35 13.39 -6.62
C PHE A 32 -2.95 12.50 -7.70
N THR A 33 -2.09 11.93 -8.54
CA THR A 33 -2.51 11.00 -9.58
C THR A 33 -2.36 9.58 -9.08
N PHE A 34 -3.42 8.80 -9.27
CA PHE A 34 -3.41 7.37 -9.03
C PHE A 34 -3.90 6.65 -10.27
N PHE A 35 -3.40 5.45 -10.48
CA PHE A 35 -3.82 4.58 -11.57
C PHE A 35 -4.52 3.36 -11.01
N GLN A 36 -5.65 2.96 -11.59
CA GLN A 36 -6.38 1.76 -11.20
C GLN A 36 -6.55 0.83 -12.39
N LEU A 37 -6.23 -0.45 -12.20
CA LEU A 37 -6.32 -1.45 -13.27
C LEU A 37 -6.54 -2.86 -12.74
N ASN A 38 -7.38 -3.62 -13.44
CA ASN A 38 -7.38 -5.07 -13.34
C ASN A 38 -6.36 -5.68 -14.31
N CYS A 39 -5.34 -6.36 -13.77
CA CYS A 39 -4.27 -6.97 -14.55
C CYS A 39 -4.60 -8.38 -15.05
N HIS A 40 -5.75 -8.95 -14.70
CA HIS A 40 -6.20 -10.29 -15.10
C HIS A 40 -5.16 -11.39 -14.86
N ASN A 41 -4.39 -11.26 -13.78
CA ASN A 41 -3.28 -12.12 -13.39
C ASN A 41 -2.19 -12.28 -14.48
N GLN A 42 -2.06 -11.29 -15.38
CA GLN A 42 -1.07 -11.28 -16.45
C GLN A 42 0.23 -10.64 -16.01
N TYR A 43 1.35 -11.31 -16.28
CA TYR A 43 2.69 -10.85 -15.94
C TYR A 43 3.01 -9.52 -16.64
N ASP A 44 2.84 -9.48 -17.96
CA ASP A 44 3.17 -8.31 -18.79
C ASP A 44 2.37 -7.08 -18.36
N SER A 45 1.06 -7.23 -18.14
CA SER A 45 0.22 -6.16 -17.62
C SER A 45 0.75 -5.66 -16.27
N THR A 46 0.93 -6.56 -15.31
CA THR A 46 1.38 -6.17 -13.96
C THR A 46 2.73 -5.47 -13.98
N MET A 47 3.70 -6.04 -14.70
CA MET A 47 5.06 -5.53 -14.74
C MET A 47 5.17 -4.24 -15.55
N SER A 48 4.42 -4.08 -16.64
CA SER A 48 4.40 -2.83 -17.41
C SER A 48 4.03 -1.68 -16.48
N PHE A 49 2.91 -1.75 -15.78
CA PHE A 49 2.47 -0.65 -14.91
C PHE A 49 3.42 -0.39 -13.73
N VAL A 50 3.90 -1.45 -13.08
CA VAL A 50 4.84 -1.30 -11.95
C VAL A 50 6.17 -0.68 -12.38
N THR A 51 6.59 -0.86 -13.63
CA THR A 51 7.88 -0.34 -14.13
C THR A 51 7.77 1.01 -14.83
N THR A 52 6.66 1.30 -15.52
CA THR A 52 6.52 2.53 -16.35
C THR A 52 5.84 3.68 -15.62
N GLU A 53 4.85 3.41 -14.75
CA GLU A 53 3.99 4.46 -14.17
C GLU A 53 4.59 5.21 -12.97
N LEU A 54 5.85 5.62 -13.08
CA LEU A 54 6.65 6.13 -11.96
C LEU A 54 6.27 7.54 -11.48
N THR A 55 5.48 8.27 -12.26
CA THR A 55 5.01 9.63 -11.92
C THR A 55 3.76 9.63 -11.04
N HIS A 56 3.08 8.48 -10.93
CA HIS A 56 1.88 8.36 -10.12
C HIS A 56 2.25 8.21 -8.63
N MET A 57 1.36 8.72 -7.79
CA MET A 57 1.43 8.53 -6.35
C MET A 57 1.16 7.08 -5.96
N ALA A 58 0.14 6.49 -6.58
CA ALA A 58 -0.34 5.18 -6.22
C ALA A 58 -0.79 4.37 -7.44
N LEU A 59 -0.60 3.06 -7.38
CA LEU A 59 -1.20 2.10 -8.31
C LEU A 59 -2.13 1.18 -7.51
N LEU A 60 -3.40 1.13 -7.90
CA LEU A 60 -4.42 0.26 -7.33
C LEU A 60 -4.65 -0.89 -8.31
N LEU A 61 -4.02 -2.04 -8.08
CA LEU A 61 -4.10 -3.17 -9.00
C LEU A 61 -5.10 -4.21 -8.48
N GLN A 62 -6.02 -4.65 -9.35
CA GLN A 62 -6.82 -5.85 -9.16
C GLN A 62 -6.23 -7.00 -9.99
N GLU A 63 -6.38 -8.23 -9.48
CA GLU A 63 -5.80 -9.45 -10.03
C GLU A 63 -4.36 -9.24 -10.56
N PRO A 64 -3.42 -8.72 -9.74
CA PRO A 64 -2.04 -8.64 -10.17
C PRO A 64 -1.51 -10.04 -10.44
N TRP A 65 -0.53 -10.16 -11.33
CA TRP A 65 0.24 -11.39 -11.46
C TRP A 65 0.91 -11.72 -10.13
N ILE A 66 0.78 -12.98 -9.74
CA ILE A 66 1.33 -13.50 -8.49
C ILE A 66 2.55 -14.34 -8.79
N ASN A 67 3.66 -14.01 -8.13
CA ASN A 67 4.89 -14.79 -8.23
C ASN A 67 4.65 -16.20 -7.66
N PRO A 68 4.89 -17.26 -8.45
CA PRO A 68 4.58 -18.63 -8.04
C PRO A 68 5.44 -19.13 -6.88
N TYR A 69 6.59 -18.52 -6.63
CA TYR A 69 7.53 -18.94 -5.59
C TYR A 69 7.17 -18.43 -4.20
N ASN A 70 6.59 -17.23 -4.09
CA ASN A 70 6.26 -16.62 -2.79
C ASN A 70 4.78 -16.29 -2.61
N GLY A 71 3.94 -16.44 -3.65
CA GLY A 71 2.51 -16.17 -3.57
C GLY A 71 2.14 -14.69 -3.52
N LEU A 72 3.07 -13.78 -3.84
CA LEU A 72 2.87 -12.33 -3.72
C LEU A 72 2.97 -11.62 -5.09
N PRO A 73 2.35 -10.44 -5.26
CA PRO A 73 2.59 -9.56 -6.41
C PRO A 73 4.07 -9.18 -6.50
N PRO A 74 4.59 -8.68 -7.63
CA PRO A 74 6.01 -8.33 -7.75
C PRO A 74 6.44 -7.22 -6.77
N THR A 75 7.71 -7.21 -6.36
CA THR A 75 8.32 -6.05 -5.69
C THR A 75 8.98 -5.15 -6.72
N HIS A 76 9.15 -3.86 -6.38
CA HIS A 76 9.86 -2.92 -7.23
C HIS A 76 10.56 -1.85 -6.38
N LEU A 77 11.66 -1.30 -6.90
CA LEU A 77 12.50 -0.34 -6.18
C LEU A 77 11.80 0.99 -5.93
N ASN A 78 10.90 1.41 -6.82
CA ASN A 78 10.18 2.69 -6.71
C ASN A 78 8.86 2.61 -5.95
N TRP A 79 8.46 1.42 -5.49
CA TRP A 79 7.16 1.22 -4.85
C TRP A 79 7.26 0.57 -3.46
N HIS A 80 6.43 1.03 -2.55
CA HIS A 80 5.99 0.31 -1.35
C HIS A 80 4.77 -0.53 -1.72
N ARG A 81 4.87 -1.86 -1.56
CA ARG A 81 3.79 -2.79 -1.90
C ARG A 81 2.95 -3.11 -0.67
N TYR A 82 1.65 -2.86 -0.75
CA TYR A 82 0.66 -3.21 0.26
C TYR A 82 -0.29 -4.27 -0.28
N ILE A 83 -0.58 -5.27 0.55
CA ILE A 83 -1.44 -6.40 0.23
C ILE A 83 -2.38 -6.70 1.41
N PRO A 84 -3.49 -7.41 1.19
CA PRO A 84 -4.38 -7.83 2.26
C PRO A 84 -3.68 -8.78 3.23
N GLN A 85 -3.98 -8.67 4.53
CA GLN A 85 -3.35 -9.48 5.58
C GLN A 85 -3.65 -10.98 5.44
N THR A 86 -4.82 -11.35 4.94
CA THR A 86 -5.15 -12.76 4.69
C THR A 86 -4.23 -13.44 3.68
N ALA A 87 -3.63 -12.68 2.77
CA ALA A 87 -2.69 -13.22 1.78
C ALA A 87 -1.35 -13.65 2.39
N THR A 88 -1.02 -13.24 3.62
CA THR A 88 0.21 -13.66 4.31
C THR A 88 -0.01 -14.85 5.25
N ASN A 89 -1.25 -15.12 5.66
CA ASN A 89 -1.55 -16.05 6.76
C ASN A 89 -2.07 -17.41 6.30
N ILE A 90 -2.57 -17.52 5.06
CA ILE A 90 -3.19 -18.76 4.54
C ILE A 90 -2.44 -19.17 3.27
N CYS A 91 -1.78 -20.34 3.30
CA CYS A 91 -0.89 -20.85 2.24
C CYS A 91 -1.50 -20.96 0.83
N ASN A 92 -2.81 -20.75 0.65
CA ASN A 92 -3.50 -20.88 -0.64
C ASN A 92 -4.32 -19.64 -1.04
N VAL A 93 -4.27 -18.55 -0.26
CA VAL A 93 -5.08 -17.36 -0.53
C VAL A 93 -4.21 -16.31 -1.21
N LYS A 94 -4.30 -16.24 -2.54
CA LYS A 94 -3.59 -15.24 -3.34
C LYS A 94 -4.28 -13.88 -3.23
N PRO A 95 -3.53 -12.76 -3.11
CA PRO A 95 -4.12 -11.43 -3.10
C PRO A 95 -4.71 -11.12 -4.48
N ARG A 96 -5.97 -10.68 -4.50
CA ARG A 96 -6.70 -10.25 -5.71
C ARG A 96 -6.78 -8.73 -5.83
N ALA A 97 -6.36 -8.01 -4.82
CA ALA A 97 -6.18 -6.56 -4.85
C ALA A 97 -4.88 -6.20 -4.13
N CYS A 98 -4.14 -5.24 -4.65
CA CYS A 98 -2.99 -4.65 -3.98
C CYS A 98 -2.90 -3.16 -4.27
N ILE A 99 -2.13 -2.45 -3.43
CA ILE A 99 -1.83 -1.04 -3.62
C ILE A 99 -0.32 -0.87 -3.62
N TYR A 100 0.22 -0.19 -4.62
CA TYR A 100 1.59 0.30 -4.62
C TYR A 100 1.57 1.79 -4.31
N ILE A 101 2.40 2.23 -3.37
CA ILE A 101 2.64 3.63 -3.07
C ILE A 101 4.05 4.01 -3.48
N ASN A 102 4.18 5.13 -4.17
CA ASN A 102 5.48 5.63 -4.61
C ASN A 102 6.40 5.84 -3.40
N ARG A 103 7.65 5.39 -3.48
CA ARG A 103 8.62 5.51 -2.37
C ARG A 103 9.04 6.94 -2.07
N SER A 104 8.64 7.92 -2.89
CA SER A 104 8.70 9.33 -2.51
C SER A 104 7.86 9.65 -1.28
N ILE A 105 6.85 8.82 -0.96
CA ILE A 105 6.05 8.94 0.26
C ILE A 105 6.69 8.10 1.38
N PRO A 106 7.10 8.71 2.50
CA PRO A 106 7.68 7.98 3.61
C PRO A 106 6.69 6.98 4.25
N THR A 107 7.18 5.80 4.61
CA THR A 107 6.35 4.73 5.18
C THR A 107 5.67 5.09 6.50
N HIS A 108 6.24 5.99 7.29
CA HIS A 108 5.66 6.44 8.56
C HIS A 108 4.41 7.31 8.37
N HIS A 109 4.13 7.77 7.15
CA HIS A 109 2.87 8.42 6.77
C HIS A 109 1.80 7.40 6.36
N ILE A 110 2.15 6.13 6.15
CA ILE A 110 1.26 5.14 5.54
C ILE A 110 0.83 4.11 6.59
N HIS A 111 -0.47 3.96 6.76
CA HIS A 111 -1.09 2.97 7.63
C HIS A 111 -1.90 1.99 6.79
N SER A 112 -1.53 0.72 6.81
CA SER A 112 -2.34 -0.33 6.19
C SER A 112 -3.47 -0.74 7.13
N THR A 113 -4.69 -0.77 6.63
CA THR A 113 -5.81 -1.36 7.38
C THR A 113 -5.79 -2.88 7.17
N PRO A 114 -5.84 -3.69 8.23
CA PRO A 114 -6.08 -5.13 8.13
C PRO A 114 -7.30 -5.44 7.26
N SER A 115 -7.20 -6.49 6.44
CA SER A 115 -8.35 -7.03 5.72
C SER A 115 -8.39 -8.55 5.85
N ASP A 116 -9.55 -9.03 6.28
CA ASP A 116 -9.89 -10.45 6.40
C ASP A 116 -10.28 -11.08 5.05
N THR A 117 -10.08 -10.36 3.94
CA THR A 117 -10.37 -10.84 2.59
C THR A 117 -9.17 -10.61 1.70
N ASN A 118 -8.97 -11.45 0.69
CA ASN A 118 -7.96 -11.23 -0.34
C ASN A 118 -8.44 -10.30 -1.47
N LEU A 119 -9.70 -9.87 -1.42
CA LEU A 119 -10.37 -9.10 -2.45
C LEU A 119 -10.19 -7.58 -2.26
N MET A 120 -9.66 -7.15 -1.12
CA MET A 120 -9.59 -5.74 -0.77
C MET A 120 -8.27 -5.39 -0.08
N CYS A 121 -7.66 -4.29 -0.50
CA CYS A 121 -6.53 -3.68 0.17
C CYS A 121 -6.87 -2.21 0.47
N CYS A 122 -6.66 -1.79 1.72
CA CYS A 122 -6.96 -0.44 2.18
C CYS A 122 -5.73 0.14 2.87
N ILE A 123 -5.39 1.38 2.51
CA ILE A 123 -4.34 2.14 3.17
C ILE A 123 -4.80 3.57 3.43
N THR A 124 -4.24 4.16 4.46
CA THR A 124 -4.42 5.56 4.80
C THR A 124 -3.06 6.25 4.78
N ILE A 125 -2.97 7.39 4.09
CA ILE A 125 -1.80 8.23 4.01
C ILE A 125 -2.09 9.51 4.77
N ASN A 126 -1.37 9.73 5.87
CA ASN A 126 -1.50 10.92 6.71
C ASN A 126 -0.46 11.97 6.33
N ASN A 127 -0.76 13.24 6.63
CA ASN A 127 0.16 14.37 6.48
C ASN A 127 0.79 14.47 5.09
N LEU A 128 0.01 14.14 4.06
CA LEU A 128 0.47 14.13 2.68
C LEU A 128 0.69 15.56 2.16
N HIS A 129 -0.17 16.49 2.59
CA HIS A 129 -0.10 17.92 2.29
C HIS A 129 -0.82 18.72 3.39
N PRO A 130 -0.46 19.99 3.68
CA PRO A 130 -1.16 20.81 4.67
C PRO A 130 -2.69 20.90 4.46
N THR A 131 -3.15 20.81 3.22
CA THR A 131 -4.59 20.82 2.88
C THR A 131 -5.19 19.43 2.71
N ILE A 132 -4.37 18.38 2.64
CA ILE A 132 -4.79 16.97 2.57
C ILE A 132 -4.16 16.25 3.77
N PRO A 133 -4.76 16.44 4.96
CA PRO A 133 -4.21 15.85 6.18
C PRO A 133 -4.31 14.31 6.17
N CYS A 134 -5.22 13.76 5.37
CA CYS A 134 -5.46 12.33 5.27
C CYS A 134 -6.05 11.97 3.89
N LEU A 135 -5.50 10.92 3.25
CA LEU A 135 -6.02 10.30 2.05
C LEU A 135 -6.16 8.79 2.27
N THR A 136 -7.35 8.25 2.10
CA THR A 136 -7.58 6.80 2.18
C THR A 136 -7.77 6.23 0.78
N LEU A 137 -7.00 5.20 0.45
CA LEU A 137 -7.07 4.48 -0.82
C LEU A 137 -7.59 3.07 -0.58
N LEU A 138 -8.56 2.68 -1.40
CA LEU A 138 -9.23 1.39 -1.33
C LEU A 138 -9.21 0.71 -2.70
N SER A 139 -8.44 -0.36 -2.83
CA SER A 139 -8.47 -1.23 -4.00
C SER A 139 -9.39 -2.42 -3.71
N VAL A 140 -10.48 -2.55 -4.48
CA VAL A 140 -11.46 -3.64 -4.34
C VAL A 140 -11.57 -4.41 -5.64
N TYR A 141 -11.45 -5.73 -5.56
CA TYR A 141 -11.80 -6.65 -6.64
C TYR A 141 -13.17 -7.26 -6.36
N LYS A 142 -14.13 -6.99 -7.24
CA LYS A 142 -15.44 -7.64 -7.21
C LYS A 142 -15.36 -8.94 -8.02
N THR A 143 -15.70 -10.06 -7.39
CA THR A 143 -15.77 -11.35 -8.08
C THR A 143 -16.89 -11.33 -9.14
N PRO A 144 -16.67 -11.90 -10.34
CA PRO A 144 -17.71 -11.99 -11.36
C PRO A 144 -18.90 -12.81 -10.87
N GLN A 145 -20.12 -12.35 -11.15
CA GLN A 145 -21.36 -13.03 -10.72
C GLN A 145 -21.42 -14.51 -11.15
N SER A 146 -20.86 -14.84 -12.33
CA SER A 146 -20.81 -16.20 -12.88
C SER A 146 -19.91 -17.18 -12.11
N SER A 147 -19.09 -16.69 -11.18
CA SER A 147 -18.21 -17.54 -10.35
C SER A 147 -18.87 -18.04 -9.06
N MET A 148 -20.01 -17.46 -8.65
CA MET A 148 -20.81 -18.02 -7.54
C MET A 148 -21.53 -19.31 -7.95
N ASP A 149 -21.94 -19.46 -9.21
CA ASP A 149 -22.70 -20.63 -9.66
C ASP A 149 -21.85 -21.89 -9.82
N TYR A 150 -20.52 -21.75 -9.90
CA TYR A 150 -19.60 -22.90 -10.04
C TYR A 150 -19.23 -23.56 -8.71
N HIS A 151 -19.33 -22.87 -7.59
CA HIS A 151 -19.01 -23.46 -6.28
C HIS A 151 -20.20 -24.20 -5.66
N THR A 152 -21.43 -23.87 -6.05
CA THR A 152 -22.64 -24.55 -5.56
C THR A 152 -22.93 -25.87 -6.26
N SER A 153 -22.27 -26.20 -7.38
CA SER A 153 -22.51 -27.46 -8.11
C SER A 153 -21.57 -28.62 -7.73
N LYS A 154 -20.53 -28.38 -6.91
CA LYS A 154 -19.58 -29.43 -6.46
C LYS A 154 -19.74 -29.88 -5.01
N CYS A 155 -20.74 -29.37 -4.28
CA CYS A 155 -21.10 -29.88 -2.95
C CYS A 155 -22.37 -30.74 -3.03
N GLY A 156 -22.40 -31.66 -3.99
CA GLY A 156 -23.41 -32.70 -4.12
C GLY A 156 -22.71 -34.05 -4.24
N SER A 157 -22.96 -34.90 -3.25
CA SER A 157 -22.72 -36.35 -3.28
C SER A 157 -21.29 -36.84 -3.02
N THR A 158 -20.91 -36.88 -1.73
CA THR A 158 -20.23 -38.08 -1.21
C THR A 158 -21.02 -38.56 0.00
N GLU A 159 -21.88 -39.54 -0.25
CA GLU A 159 -22.49 -40.36 0.79
C GLU A 159 -21.37 -41.03 1.60
N CYS A 160 -21.36 -40.83 2.92
CA CYS A 160 -20.57 -41.65 3.82
C CYS A 160 -21.10 -43.10 3.78
N PRO A 161 -20.27 -44.13 3.58
CA PRO A 161 -20.73 -45.50 3.71
C PRO A 161 -20.98 -45.82 5.19
N THR A 162 -22.23 -46.13 5.51
CA THR A 162 -22.65 -46.64 6.82
C THR A 162 -22.12 -48.06 7.00
N GLU A 163 -21.16 -48.26 7.91
CA GLU A 163 -20.75 -49.60 8.34
C GLU A 163 -21.95 -50.32 8.98
N THR A 164 -22.34 -51.45 8.36
CA THR A 164 -23.39 -52.32 8.88
C THR A 164 -22.72 -53.43 9.68
N HIS A 165 -22.85 -53.40 11.01
CA HIS A 165 -22.43 -54.50 11.88
C HIS A 165 -23.31 -55.74 11.63
N GLN A 166 -22.70 -56.85 11.20
CA GLN A 166 -23.30 -58.19 11.30
C GLN A 166 -23.18 -58.71 12.74
N PRO A 167 -24.21 -59.36 13.30
CA PRO A 167 -24.09 -60.09 14.55
C PRO A 167 -23.45 -61.47 14.29
N SER A 168 -22.39 -61.77 15.04
CA SER A 168 -21.77 -63.09 15.12
C SER A 168 -22.73 -64.11 15.75
N SER A 169 -22.83 -65.27 15.11
CA SER A 169 -23.53 -66.47 15.60
C SER A 169 -22.73 -67.20 16.68
#